data_AF-A0AAV1X3W3-F1
#
_entry.id   AF-A0AAV1X3W3-F1
#
_cell.length_a   1.000
_cell.length_b   1.000
_cell.length_c   1.000
_cell.angle_alpha   90.00
_cell.angle_beta   90.00
_cell.angle_gamma   90.00
#
_symmetry.space_group_name_H-M   'P 1'
#
loop_
_entity.id
_entity.type
_entity.pdbx_description
1 polymer ?
#
loop_
_entity_poly.entity_id
_entity_poly.type
_entity_poly.pdbx_seq_one_letter_code
_entity_poly.pdbx_strand_id
1 'polypeptide(L)'
;MTQSLAFVALLLLLLLVMIIKIEGNLLVYDYGSDINVSEVNDGMNKAAPVKCRNRPFACSKGEFPPRFMCCKKHCVDVTSDTSNCGLCGIRCRFNFKCCNRLCVNININPLNCGRCGRVCPFGRLCLFGLCAFQEPSLLPPPLTEPSTSMPHQNASQVLNHQYPKDPPAME
;
A
#
# COMPACT_ATOMS: atom_id res chain seq x y z
N MET A 1 -17.47 12.07 50.82
CA MET A 1 -16.35 11.08 50.90
C MET A 1 -16.56 9.88 49.98
N THR A 2 -17.78 9.33 49.87
CA THR A 2 -18.11 8.17 49.00
C THR A 2 -17.89 8.42 47.51
N GLN A 3 -18.17 9.63 47.02
CA GLN A 3 -17.98 10.00 45.62
C GLN A 3 -16.51 10.00 45.19
N SER A 4 -15.60 10.39 46.10
CA SER A 4 -14.15 10.34 45.86
C SER A 4 -13.63 8.90 45.79
N LEU A 5 -14.13 8.00 46.65
CA LEU A 5 -13.79 6.57 46.57
C LEU A 5 -14.25 5.93 45.27
N ALA A 6 -15.43 6.30 44.77
CA ALA A 6 -15.96 5.78 43.50
C ALA A 6 -15.07 6.19 42.30
N PHE A 7 -14.59 7.44 42.28
CA PHE A 7 -13.67 7.91 41.23
C PHE A 7 -12.32 7.19 41.30
N VAL A 8 -11.76 7.00 42.50
CA VAL A 8 -10.49 6.27 42.68
C VAL A 8 -10.64 4.82 42.24
N ALA A 9 -11.74 4.15 42.60
CA ALA A 9 -12.01 2.78 42.17
C ALA A 9 -12.17 2.66 40.64
N LEU A 10 -12.85 3.61 40.00
CA LEU A 10 -13.01 3.64 38.56
C LEU A 10 -11.67 3.82 37.83
N LEU A 11 -10.82 4.73 38.33
CA LEU A 11 -9.49 4.96 37.76
C LEU A 11 -8.59 3.72 37.91
N LEU A 12 -8.61 3.06 39.07
CA LEU A 12 -7.87 1.82 39.28
C LEU A 12 -8.35 0.69 38.35
N LEU A 13 -9.66 0.55 38.16
CA LEU A 13 -10.24 -0.44 37.25
C LEU A 13 -9.81 -0.19 35.80
N LEU A 14 -9.85 1.08 35.34
CA LEU A 14 -9.41 1.45 33.99
C LEU A 14 -7.91 1.21 33.78
N LEU A 15 -7.07 1.53 34.78
CA LEU A 15 -5.64 1.24 34.72
C LEU A 15 -5.37 -0.27 34.66
N LEU A 16 -6.08 -1.08 35.45
CA LEU A 16 -5.97 -2.54 35.39
C LEU A 16 -6.38 -3.10 34.02
N VAL A 17 -7.46 -2.61 33.42
CA VAL A 17 -7.89 -3.01 32.07
C VAL A 17 -6.85 -2.65 31.01
N MET A 18 -6.21 -1.48 31.13
CA MET A 18 -5.15 -1.06 30.21
C MET A 18 -3.87 -1.90 30.38
N ILE A 19 -3.53 -2.32 31.61
CA ILE A 19 -2.41 -3.24 31.87
C ILE A 19 -2.69 -4.64 31.30
N ILE A 20 -3.90 -5.18 31.49
CA ILE A 20 -4.31 -6.49 30.93
C ILE A 20 -4.27 -6.46 29.39
N LYS A 21 -4.54 -5.32 28.76
CA LYS A 21 -4.54 -5.18 27.30
C LYS A 21 -3.13 -5.15 26.67
N ILE A 22 -2.08 -4.97 27.46
CA ILE A 22 -0.68 -4.97 26.98
C ILE A 22 -0.18 -6.41 26.77
N GLU A 23 -0.74 -7.40 27.46
CA GLU A 23 -0.47 -8.83 27.24
C GLU A 23 -1.54 -9.50 26.37
N GLY A 24 -1.98 -8.81 25.31
CA GLY A 24 -2.73 -9.41 24.21
C GLY A 24 -1.89 -10.37 23.36
N ASN A 25 -0.92 -11.08 23.95
CA ASN A 25 -0.31 -12.23 23.30
C ASN A 25 -1.22 -13.43 23.56
N LEU A 26 -2.21 -13.60 22.68
CA LEU A 26 -3.05 -14.78 22.64
C LEU A 26 -2.12 -16.00 22.60
N LEU A 27 -2.08 -16.77 23.69
CA LEU A 27 -1.47 -18.08 23.71
C LEU A 27 -2.25 -18.95 22.71
N VAL A 28 -1.79 -18.97 21.47
CA VAL A 28 -2.17 -19.99 20.51
C VAL A 28 -1.58 -21.29 21.05
N TYR A 29 -2.41 -22.03 21.78
CA TYR A 29 -2.15 -23.45 22.05
C TYR A 29 -2.18 -24.16 20.69
N ASP A 30 -0.99 -24.38 20.14
CA ASP A 30 -0.79 -25.16 18.93
C ASP A 30 -1.08 -26.64 19.27
N TYR A 31 -2.34 -27.06 19.12
CA TYR A 31 -2.67 -28.49 19.00
C TYR A 31 -2.56 -28.90 17.52
N GLY A 32 -1.35 -28.70 16.98
CA GLY A 32 -0.96 -29.10 15.63
C GLY A 32 -0.75 -30.61 15.58
N SER A 33 -1.85 -31.34 15.41
CA SER A 33 -1.85 -32.77 15.11
C SER A 33 -1.12 -33.05 13.79
N ASP A 34 -0.10 -33.89 13.93
CA ASP A 34 0.55 -34.77 12.95
C ASP A 34 0.59 -34.28 11.49
N ILE A 35 1.73 -33.71 11.10
CA ILE A 35 2.17 -33.76 9.70
C ILE A 35 3.43 -34.60 9.67
N ASN A 36 3.34 -35.77 9.02
CA ASN A 36 4.48 -36.59 8.62
C ASN A 36 5.49 -35.72 7.87
N VAL A 37 6.60 -35.38 8.54
CA VAL A 37 7.80 -34.85 7.91
C VAL A 37 8.51 -36.03 7.27
N SER A 38 8.07 -36.38 6.06
CA SER A 38 8.86 -37.23 5.16
C SER A 38 9.81 -36.31 4.40
N GLU A 39 11.08 -36.36 4.82
CA GLU A 39 12.31 -35.78 4.26
C GLU A 39 12.21 -34.99 2.95
N VAL A 40 12.70 -33.74 3.00
CA VAL A 40 13.63 -33.25 1.97
C VAL A 40 14.80 -32.59 2.68
N ASN A 41 15.95 -33.26 2.63
CA ASN A 41 17.25 -32.68 2.92
C ASN A 41 17.66 -31.76 1.77
N ASP A 42 17.82 -30.46 2.02
CA ASP A 42 18.74 -29.62 1.24
C ASP A 42 19.19 -28.41 2.08
N GLY A 43 20.48 -28.10 1.99
CA GLY A 43 21.13 -27.02 2.72
C GLY A 43 20.58 -25.63 2.37
N MET A 44 20.63 -24.74 3.36
CA MET A 44 20.28 -23.31 3.29
C MET A 44 18.78 -22.99 3.08
N ASN A 45 18.14 -22.49 4.14
CA ASN A 45 17.17 -21.40 4.11
C ASN A 45 16.23 -21.32 2.89
N LYS A 46 15.13 -22.10 2.88
CA LYS A 46 13.87 -21.77 2.20
C LYS A 46 12.81 -22.78 2.61
N ALA A 47 11.99 -22.42 3.60
CA ALA A 47 10.78 -23.18 3.91
C ALA A 47 9.95 -23.34 2.63
N ALA A 48 9.63 -24.57 2.25
CA ALA A 48 8.78 -24.86 1.11
C ALA A 48 7.48 -24.01 1.18
N PRO A 49 6.94 -23.55 0.04
CA PRO A 49 5.77 -22.68 0.04
C PRO A 49 4.61 -23.41 0.74
N VAL A 50 4.16 -22.84 1.85
CA VAL A 50 3.05 -23.36 2.66
C VAL A 50 1.82 -23.53 1.75
N LYS A 51 1.42 -24.78 1.53
CA LYS A 51 0.19 -25.11 0.79
C LYS A 51 -1.00 -25.01 1.75
N CYS A 52 -2.03 -24.26 1.38
CA CYS A 52 -3.15 -23.94 2.27
C CYS A 52 -4.47 -24.62 1.89
N ARG A 53 -4.45 -25.56 0.93
CA ARG A 53 -5.65 -26.21 0.35
C ARG A 53 -6.64 -26.75 1.39
N ASN A 54 -6.16 -27.51 2.36
CA ASN A 54 -7.00 -28.14 3.38
C ASN A 54 -6.94 -27.40 4.73
N ARG A 55 -6.20 -26.29 4.80
CA ARG A 55 -6.04 -25.45 5.99
C ARG A 55 -6.10 -23.97 5.55
N PRO A 56 -7.30 -23.42 5.25
CA PRO A 56 -7.45 -22.07 4.71
C PRO A 56 -6.86 -20.98 5.61
N PHE A 57 -6.92 -21.19 6.93
CA PHE A 57 -6.38 -20.28 7.95
C PHE A 57 -4.86 -20.41 8.13
N ALA A 58 -4.18 -21.38 7.51
CA ALA A 58 -2.73 -21.55 7.68
C ALA A 58 -1.93 -20.31 7.20
N CYS A 59 -2.49 -19.53 6.27
CA CYS A 59 -1.85 -18.32 5.77
C CYS A 59 -2.01 -17.12 6.72
N SER A 60 -3.07 -17.08 7.54
CA SER A 60 -3.32 -15.90 8.37
C SER A 60 -2.30 -15.73 9.49
N LYS A 61 -1.64 -16.83 9.91
CA LYS A 61 -0.70 -16.85 11.05
C LYS A 61 -1.30 -16.20 12.32
N GLY A 62 -2.61 -16.26 12.49
CA GLY A 62 -3.33 -15.65 13.61
C GLY A 62 -3.52 -14.13 13.52
N GLU A 63 -3.08 -13.47 12.45
CA GLU A 63 -3.27 -12.03 12.26
C GLU A 63 -4.71 -11.69 11.85
N PHE A 64 -5.27 -10.63 12.43
CA PHE A 64 -6.56 -10.06 12.02
C PHE A 64 -6.47 -8.54 11.85
N PRO A 65 -6.78 -7.99 10.65
CA PRO A 65 -7.03 -8.69 9.40
C PRO A 65 -5.76 -9.40 8.87
N PRO A 66 -5.88 -10.57 8.21
CA PRO A 66 -4.73 -11.41 7.87
C PRO A 66 -3.91 -10.84 6.72
N ARG A 67 -2.59 -10.73 6.86
CA ARG A 67 -1.74 -10.18 5.78
C ARG A 67 -1.64 -11.12 4.58
N PHE A 68 -1.64 -12.43 4.82
CA PHE A 68 -1.67 -13.45 3.77
C PHE A 68 -3.00 -14.22 3.78
N MET A 69 -3.50 -14.52 2.58
CA MET A 69 -4.73 -15.29 2.38
C MET A 69 -4.48 -16.49 1.47
N CYS A 70 -5.27 -17.55 1.65
CA CYS A 70 -5.18 -18.73 0.79
C CYS A 70 -5.82 -18.45 -0.58
N CYS A 71 -5.01 -18.25 -1.61
CA CYS A 71 -5.46 -18.08 -2.99
C CYS A 71 -5.01 -19.29 -3.82
N LYS A 72 -5.97 -20.05 -4.38
CA LYS A 72 -5.69 -21.22 -5.24
C LYS A 72 -4.64 -22.19 -4.67
N LYS A 73 -4.73 -22.50 -3.36
CA LYS A 73 -3.85 -23.41 -2.60
C LYS A 73 -2.48 -22.84 -2.18
N HIS A 74 -2.21 -21.57 -2.47
CA HIS A 74 -0.99 -20.87 -2.07
C HIS A 74 -1.31 -19.68 -1.16
N CYS A 75 -0.43 -19.38 -0.21
CA CYS A 75 -0.53 -18.15 0.58
C CYS A 75 -0.06 -16.97 -0.26
N VAL A 76 -0.91 -15.95 -0.39
CA VAL A 76 -0.65 -14.74 -1.17
C VAL A 76 -0.78 -13.52 -0.27
N ASP A 77 0.15 -12.57 -0.40
CA ASP A 77 0.11 -11.29 0.32
C ASP A 77 -0.98 -10.39 -0.27
N VAL A 78 -2.11 -10.30 0.41
CA VAL A 78 -3.23 -9.46 -0.07
C VAL A 78 -3.05 -7.98 0.28
N THR A 79 -1.95 -7.60 0.93
CA THR A 79 -1.67 -6.20 1.29
C THR A 79 -0.78 -5.48 0.28
N SER A 80 -0.05 -6.22 -0.56
CA SER A 80 0.91 -5.69 -1.52
C SER A 80 0.81 -6.29 -2.93
N ASP A 81 0.22 -7.48 -3.10
CA ASP A 81 0.03 -8.09 -4.41
C ASP A 81 -0.98 -7.28 -5.24
N THR A 82 -0.52 -6.81 -6.40
CA THR A 82 -1.31 -5.98 -7.31
C THR A 82 -2.43 -6.74 -8.00
N SER A 83 -2.41 -8.07 -7.99
CA SER A 83 -3.42 -8.96 -8.58
C SER A 83 -4.32 -9.63 -7.55
N ASN A 84 -4.05 -9.45 -6.25
CA ASN A 84 -4.83 -10.04 -5.15
C ASN A 84 -5.02 -9.01 -4.00
N CYS A 85 -5.29 -7.75 -4.34
CA CYS A 85 -5.31 -6.66 -3.38
C CYS A 85 -6.56 -6.69 -2.50
N GLY A 86 -6.36 -6.90 -1.19
CA GLY A 86 -7.40 -7.06 -0.18
C GLY A 86 -7.99 -8.46 -0.15
N LEU A 87 -8.36 -9.00 -1.31
CA LEU A 87 -8.81 -10.38 -1.50
C LEU A 87 -8.22 -10.98 -2.78
N CYS A 88 -8.24 -12.31 -2.86
CA CYS A 88 -7.82 -13.05 -4.06
C CYS A 88 -8.58 -12.60 -5.30
N GLY A 89 -7.85 -12.38 -6.41
CA GLY A 89 -8.43 -12.01 -7.71
C GLY A 89 -8.79 -10.53 -7.88
N ILE A 90 -8.70 -9.72 -6.82
CA ILE A 90 -8.87 -8.27 -6.94
C ILE A 90 -7.59 -7.68 -7.50
N ARG A 91 -7.64 -7.21 -8.74
CA ARG A 91 -6.49 -6.64 -9.44
C ARG A 91 -6.59 -5.13 -9.53
N CYS A 92 -5.52 -4.44 -9.14
CA CYS A 92 -5.42 -3.00 -9.32
C CYS A 92 -5.29 -2.64 -10.79
N ARG A 93 -5.94 -1.52 -11.18
CA ARG A 93 -5.87 -0.97 -12.53
C ARG A 93 -4.48 -0.37 -12.81
N PHE A 94 -4.22 -0.05 -14.08
CA PHE A 94 -2.99 0.62 -14.49
C PHE A 94 -2.75 1.90 -13.66
N ASN A 95 -1.49 2.16 -13.28
CA ASN A 95 -1.05 3.22 -12.35
C ASN A 95 -1.47 3.09 -10.88
N PHE A 96 -2.20 2.04 -10.50
CA PHE A 96 -2.51 1.76 -9.09
C PHE A 96 -1.59 0.67 -8.54
N LYS A 97 -1.17 0.81 -7.28
CA LYS A 97 -0.47 -0.23 -6.51
C LYS A 97 -1.36 -0.70 -5.37
N CYS A 98 -1.18 -1.94 -4.95
CA CYS A 98 -1.82 -2.42 -3.74
C CYS A 98 -1.06 -1.87 -2.53
N CYS A 99 -1.69 -0.96 -1.80
CA CYS A 99 -1.17 -0.38 -0.58
C CYS A 99 -2.14 -0.70 0.55
N ASN A 100 -1.73 -1.56 1.48
CA ASN A 100 -2.53 -1.96 2.64
C ASN A 100 -3.95 -2.40 2.26
N ARG A 101 -4.05 -3.33 1.30
CA ARG A 101 -5.32 -3.93 0.80
C ARG A 101 -6.15 -3.03 -0.11
N LEU A 102 -5.70 -1.82 -0.38
CA LEU A 102 -6.39 -0.87 -1.26
C LEU A 102 -5.56 -0.59 -2.48
N CYS A 103 -6.21 -0.57 -3.63
CA CYS A 103 -5.59 -0.06 -4.84
C CYS A 103 -5.48 1.47 -4.73
N VAL A 104 -4.26 1.98 -4.68
CA VAL A 104 -3.97 3.42 -4.56
C VAL A 104 -3.17 3.89 -5.78
N ASN A 105 -3.57 5.02 -6.36
CA ASN A 105 -2.78 5.67 -7.41
C ASN A 105 -1.59 6.40 -6.78
N ILE A 106 -0.43 5.76 -6.83
CA ILE A 106 0.81 6.27 -6.26
C ILE A 106 1.35 7.51 -6.98
N ASN A 107 0.80 7.87 -8.15
CA ASN A 107 1.27 9.04 -8.89
C ASN A 107 0.66 10.35 -8.41
N ILE A 108 -0.47 10.28 -7.69
CA ILE A 108 -1.25 11.46 -7.27
C ILE A 108 -1.64 11.43 -5.79
N ASN A 109 -1.50 10.29 -5.10
CA ASN A 109 -1.87 10.19 -3.70
C ASN A 109 -0.74 10.73 -2.80
N PRO A 110 -0.95 11.83 -2.06
CA PRO A 110 0.09 12.43 -1.22
C PRO A 110 0.48 11.57 -0.02
N LEU A 111 -0.30 10.55 0.35
CA LEU A 111 0.02 9.60 1.42
C LEU A 111 0.80 8.37 0.92
N ASN A 112 0.91 8.18 -0.40
CA ASN A 112 1.52 7.01 -1.02
C ASN A 112 2.30 7.39 -2.30
N CYS A 113 3.02 8.50 -2.27
CA CYS A 113 3.59 9.12 -3.45
C CYS A 113 4.81 8.36 -3.98
N GLY A 114 4.67 7.72 -5.14
CA GLY A 114 5.68 6.87 -5.79
C GLY A 114 5.81 5.47 -5.18
N ARG A 115 5.42 5.27 -3.91
CA ARG A 115 5.35 3.97 -3.24
C ARG A 115 4.39 4.01 -2.06
N CYS A 116 3.90 2.85 -1.62
CA CYS A 116 3.04 2.74 -0.45
C CYS A 116 3.71 3.32 0.80
N GLY A 117 2.95 4.11 1.57
CA GLY A 117 3.42 4.75 2.81
C GLY A 117 4.38 5.93 2.64
N ARG A 118 4.72 6.35 1.41
CA ARG A 118 5.50 7.57 1.19
C ARG A 118 4.59 8.79 1.26
N VAL A 119 4.57 9.41 2.43
CA VAL A 119 3.81 10.64 2.67
C VAL A 119 4.62 11.85 2.21
N CYS A 120 3.98 12.74 1.45
CA CYS A 120 4.57 14.01 1.09
C CYS A 120 4.53 15.00 2.25
N PRO A 121 5.48 15.96 2.32
CA PRO A 121 5.43 17.01 3.34
C PRO A 121 4.09 17.76 3.34
N PHE A 122 3.73 18.32 4.49
CA PHE A 122 2.45 19.02 4.63
C PHE A 122 2.25 20.08 3.55
N GLY A 123 1.06 20.11 2.94
CA GLY A 123 0.72 21.02 1.84
C GLY A 123 1.33 20.69 0.48
N ARG A 124 2.07 19.58 0.34
CA ARG A 124 2.64 19.15 -0.96
C ARG A 124 1.68 18.26 -1.73
N LEU A 125 1.58 18.54 -3.02
CA LEU A 125 0.97 17.64 -3.98
C LEU A 125 1.91 16.49 -4.32
N CYS A 126 1.33 15.34 -4.67
CA CYS A 126 2.03 14.27 -5.36
C CYS A 126 1.81 14.45 -6.87
N LEU A 127 2.89 14.65 -7.60
CA LEU A 127 2.88 14.83 -9.05
C LEU A 127 3.80 13.76 -9.66
N PHE A 128 3.24 12.89 -10.50
CA PHE A 128 3.97 11.82 -11.18
C PHE A 128 4.78 10.91 -10.23
N GLY A 129 4.28 10.68 -9.02
CA GLY A 129 4.94 9.83 -8.02
C GLY A 129 6.06 10.52 -7.24
N LEU A 130 6.17 11.84 -7.37
CA LEU A 130 7.11 12.68 -6.65
C LEU A 130 6.36 13.76 -5.87
N CYS A 131 6.84 14.06 -4.67
CA CYS A 131 6.31 15.17 -3.90
C CYS A 131 6.79 16.47 -4.53
N ALA A 132 5.88 17.37 -4.84
CA ALA A 132 6.22 18.68 -5.36
C ALA A 132 7.14 19.44 -4.37
N PHE A 133 7.96 20.34 -4.89
CA PHE A 133 8.59 21.38 -4.07
C PHE A 133 7.56 22.52 -3.90
N GLN A 134 7.57 23.28 -2.78
CA GLN A 134 6.92 24.60 -2.85
C GLN A 134 7.89 25.40 -3.70
N GLU A 135 7.42 26.01 -4.78
CA GLU A 135 7.88 27.36 -5.00
C GLU A 135 7.34 28.21 -3.85
N PRO A 136 8.18 28.99 -3.13
CA PRO A 136 7.64 30.03 -2.27
C PRO A 136 6.61 30.78 -3.10
N SER A 137 5.40 30.94 -2.58
CA SER A 137 4.36 31.75 -3.19
C SER A 137 4.83 33.21 -3.24
N LEU A 138 5.69 33.52 -4.19
CA LEU A 138 5.62 34.80 -4.87
C LEU A 138 4.43 34.63 -5.80
N LEU A 139 3.50 35.57 -5.70
CA LEU A 139 2.31 35.68 -6.52
C LEU A 139 2.55 35.15 -7.95
N PRO A 140 1.53 34.61 -8.65
CA PRO A 140 1.62 34.54 -10.10
C PRO A 140 2.13 35.91 -10.58
N PRO A 141 3.20 35.98 -11.39
CA PRO A 141 3.61 37.26 -11.96
C PRO A 141 2.36 37.91 -12.53
N PRO A 142 2.16 39.23 -12.35
CA PRO A 142 1.03 39.91 -12.96
C PRO A 142 0.93 39.43 -14.40
N LEU A 143 -0.27 39.12 -14.86
CA LEU A 143 -0.52 38.89 -16.28
C LEU A 143 -0.18 40.21 -16.99
N THR A 144 1.10 40.46 -17.26
CA THR A 144 1.48 41.41 -18.30
C THR A 144 0.97 40.75 -19.56
N GLU A 145 -0.10 41.34 -20.08
CA GLU A 145 -0.69 41.01 -21.36
C GLU A 145 0.45 40.76 -22.37
N PRO A 146 0.35 39.71 -23.21
CA PRO A 146 1.27 39.58 -24.32
C PRO A 146 1.17 40.88 -25.13
N SER A 147 2.27 41.61 -25.21
CA SER A 147 2.38 42.75 -26.10
C SER A 147 2.00 42.28 -27.50
N THR A 148 0.84 42.75 -27.94
CA THR A 148 0.32 42.64 -29.30
C THR A 148 1.30 43.31 -30.26
N SER A 149 2.33 42.58 -30.68
CA SER A 149 3.06 42.86 -31.91
C SER A 149 3.80 41.61 -32.37
N MET A 150 3.04 40.65 -32.92
CA MET A 150 3.61 39.71 -33.87
C MET A 150 3.71 40.43 -35.23
N PRO A 151 4.92 40.71 -35.79
CA PRO A 151 5.03 40.94 -37.21
C PRO A 151 4.75 39.60 -37.91
N HIS A 152 3.80 39.60 -38.83
CA HIS A 152 3.50 38.45 -39.69
C HIS A 152 4.78 37.94 -40.38
N GLN A 153 5.27 36.77 -39.98
CA GLN A 153 6.25 35.99 -40.72
C GLN A 153 5.72 34.55 -40.85
N ASN A 154 5.05 34.33 -41.99
CA ASN A 154 4.71 33.09 -42.69
C ASN A 154 4.55 31.76 -41.91
N ALA A 155 3.31 31.26 -41.87
CA ALA A 155 2.91 29.95 -41.39
C ALA A 155 3.23 28.80 -42.38
N SER A 156 4.51 28.52 -42.64
CA SER A 156 4.85 27.42 -43.58
C SER A 156 6.07 26.55 -43.24
N GLN A 157 6.66 26.59 -42.04
CA GLN A 157 7.89 25.79 -41.81
C GLN A 157 8.01 24.95 -40.52
N VAL A 158 6.96 24.67 -39.76
CA VAL A 158 7.08 23.70 -38.65
C VAL A 158 5.93 22.71 -38.61
N LEU A 159 5.92 21.77 -39.55
CA LEU A 159 5.32 20.45 -39.33
C LEU A 159 6.18 19.42 -40.05
N ASN A 160 7.16 18.86 -39.34
CA ASN A 160 7.79 17.57 -39.66
C ASN A 160 8.50 17.02 -38.42
N HIS A 161 7.72 16.63 -37.42
CA HIS A 161 8.12 15.55 -36.52
C HIS A 161 7.18 14.38 -36.76
N GLN A 162 7.66 13.52 -37.66
CA GLN A 162 7.11 12.21 -37.95
C GLN A 162 7.14 11.38 -36.66
N TYR A 163 5.98 11.09 -36.09
CA TYR A 163 5.85 10.03 -35.09
C TYR A 163 6.20 8.69 -35.73
N PRO A 164 7.10 7.87 -35.16
CA PRO A 164 7.28 6.49 -35.59
C PRO A 164 5.99 5.73 -35.31
N LYS A 165 5.30 5.32 -36.39
CA LYS A 165 4.28 4.29 -36.33
C LYS A 165 5.02 2.97 -36.51
N ASP A 166 5.16 2.19 -35.44
CA ASP A 166 5.20 0.72 -35.50
C ASP A 166 5.09 0.15 -34.07
N PRO A 167 4.13 -0.75 -33.78
CA PRO A 167 4.14 -1.54 -32.55
C PRO A 167 5.14 -2.71 -32.63
N PRO A 168 5.81 -3.10 -31.53
CA PRO A 168 6.71 -4.25 -31.55
C PRO A 168 5.94 -5.55 -31.74
N ALA A 169 6.41 -6.37 -32.68
CA ALA A 169 5.96 -7.73 -32.91
C ALA A 169 6.23 -8.62 -31.68
N MET A 170 5.29 -9.51 -31.38
CA MET A 170 5.47 -10.60 -30.42
C MET A 170 6.20 -11.74 -31.11
N GLU A 171 7.35 -12.14 -30.57
CA GLU A 171 7.91 -13.49 -30.66
C GLU A 171 7.86 -14.16 -29.28
#